data_AF-A0A533XQ80-F1
#
_entry.id   AF-A0A533XQ80-F1
#
_cell.length_a   1.000
_cell.length_b   1.000
_cell.length_c   1.000
_cell.angle_alpha   90.00
_cell.angle_beta   90.00
_cell.angle_gamma   90.00
#
_symmetry.space_group_name_H-M   'P 1'
#
loop_
_entity.id
_entity.type
_entity.pdbx_description
1 polymer ?
#
loop_
_entity_poly.entity_id
_entity_poly.type
_entity_poly.pdbx_seq_one_letter_code
_entity_poly.pdbx_strand_id
1 'polypeptide(L)'
;MAAEAVAKLRFVRMAPRKTRVFVDLIRGRGVPDALATLKFTPRAAARVVEKVLMSAVANAQQGGKDLGDAESLRVSRAFVDNGPTIKRFQPRAQGRAFSIHKRMSHITVAVTPIEVKLKKAASRATTRPKPPVKTDAPVTTKRAKAPIAEKRAKENQ
;
A
#
# COMPACT_ATOMS: atom_id res chain seq x y z
N MET A 1 20.92 21.06 5.74
CA MET A 1 20.17 19.96 6.37
C MET A 1 18.80 20.49 6.73
N ALA A 2 17.73 19.95 6.15
CA ALA A 2 16.38 20.33 6.56
C ALA A 2 16.10 19.82 7.98
N ALA A 3 15.34 20.57 8.77
CA ALA A 3 14.97 20.16 10.11
C ALA A 3 14.03 18.95 10.04
N GLU A 4 14.50 17.80 10.52
CA GLU A 4 13.72 16.57 10.64
C GLU A 4 13.59 16.17 12.12
N ALA A 5 12.44 15.61 12.48
CA ALA A 5 12.21 14.93 13.76
C ALA A 5 12.20 13.42 13.53
N VAL A 6 12.89 12.69 14.40
CA VAL A 6 13.14 11.26 14.23
C VAL A 6 12.65 10.49 15.45
N ALA A 7 11.99 9.35 15.22
CA ALA A 7 11.70 8.35 16.23
C ALA A 7 12.37 7.02 15.87
N LYS A 8 12.96 6.38 16.87
CA LYS A 8 13.66 5.10 16.73
C LYS A 8 13.12 4.12 17.75
N LEU A 9 12.69 2.94 17.29
CA LEU A 9 12.30 1.84 18.15
C LEU A 9 13.26 0.66 17.91
N ARG A 10 13.96 0.25 18.96
CA ARG A 10 15.00 -0.78 18.88
C ARG A 10 14.55 -2.10 19.51
N PHE A 11 15.11 -3.21 19.01
CA PHE A 11 14.89 -4.57 19.52
C PHE A 11 13.43 -5.04 19.48
N VAL A 12 12.70 -4.64 18.44
CA VAL A 12 11.34 -5.12 18.22
C VAL A 12 11.39 -6.60 17.87
N ARG A 13 10.57 -7.41 18.56
CA ARG A 13 10.50 -8.87 18.34
C ARG A 13 9.66 -9.23 17.11
N MET A 14 9.97 -8.63 15.98
CA MET A 14 9.30 -8.86 14.70
C MET A 14 10.33 -9.05 13.58
N ALA A 15 9.99 -9.89 12.60
CA ALA A 15 10.84 -10.09 11.45
C ALA A 15 10.80 -8.84 10.55
N PRO A 16 11.95 -8.28 10.13
CA PRO A 16 12.01 -7.06 9.31
C PRO A 16 11.15 -7.11 8.05
N ARG A 17 11.08 -8.27 7.38
CA ARG A 17 10.24 -8.46 6.19
C ARG A 17 8.76 -8.19 6.45
N LYS A 18 8.24 -8.53 7.63
CA LYS A 18 6.81 -8.30 7.99
C LYS A 18 6.53 -6.81 8.24
N THR A 19 7.50 -6.08 8.79
CA THR A 19 7.36 -4.66 9.12
C THR A 19 7.61 -3.76 7.90
N ARG A 20 8.53 -4.14 7.00
CA ARG A 20 8.90 -3.36 5.81
C ARG A 20 7.72 -3.03 4.91
N VAL A 21 6.81 -3.98 4.72
CA VAL A 21 5.58 -3.77 3.94
C VAL A 21 4.81 -2.52 4.39
N PHE A 22 4.71 -2.27 5.69
CA PHE A 22 4.01 -1.09 6.23
C PHE A 22 4.82 0.19 6.12
N VAL A 23 6.13 0.08 6.32
CA VAL A 23 7.04 1.20 6.20
C VAL A 23 7.14 1.71 4.77
N ASP A 24 7.09 0.81 3.79
CA ASP A 24 7.06 1.18 2.37
C ASP A 24 5.71 1.81 1.99
N LEU A 25 4.60 1.38 2.59
CA LEU A 25 3.27 1.96 2.35
C LEU A 25 3.15 3.41 2.81
N ILE A 26 3.74 3.76 3.96
CA ILE A 26 3.64 5.10 4.56
C ILE A 26 4.70 6.08 4.07
N ARG A 27 5.74 5.61 3.37
CA ARG A 27 6.83 6.45 2.89
C ARG A 27 6.29 7.50 1.91
N GLY A 28 6.56 8.77 2.17
CA GLY A 28 6.13 9.88 1.32
C GLY A 28 4.67 10.31 1.48
N ARG A 29 3.88 9.64 2.34
CA ARG A 29 2.51 10.07 2.66
C ARG A 29 2.50 11.17 3.72
N GLY A 30 1.41 11.94 3.75
CA GLY A 30 1.10 12.82 4.87
C GLY A 30 0.90 11.99 6.15
N VAL A 31 1.23 12.59 7.29
CA VAL A 31 1.01 11.94 8.60
C VAL A 31 -0.44 11.51 8.82
N PRO A 32 -1.48 12.30 8.48
CA PRO A 32 -2.88 11.91 8.70
C PRO A 32 -3.26 10.66 7.91
N ASP A 33 -2.91 10.63 6.62
CA ASP A 33 -3.15 9.50 5.73
C ASP A 33 -2.40 8.24 6.18
N ALA A 34 -1.15 8.41 6.64
CA ALA A 34 -0.34 7.32 7.16
C ALA A 34 -0.95 6.72 8.43
N LEU A 35 -1.41 7.56 9.37
CA LEU A 35 -2.08 7.11 10.59
C LEU A 35 -3.38 6.37 10.28
N ALA A 36 -4.21 6.89 9.39
CA ALA A 36 -5.43 6.21 8.96
C ALA A 36 -5.14 4.84 8.35
N THR A 37 -4.17 4.77 7.44
CA THR A 37 -3.77 3.51 6.79
C THR A 37 -3.29 2.46 7.81
N LEU A 38 -2.46 2.88 8.77
CA LEU A 38 -1.92 1.97 9.79
C LEU A 38 -2.99 1.49 10.77
N LYS A 39 -3.90 2.38 11.18
CA LYS A 39 -4.96 2.09 12.16
C LYS A 39 -5.95 1.02 11.66
N PHE A 40 -6.32 1.06 10.38
CA PHE A 40 -7.29 0.12 9.79
C PHE A 40 -6.66 -1.16 9.22
N THR A 41 -5.33 -1.29 9.29
CA THR A 41 -4.66 -2.51 8.85
C THR A 41 -4.77 -3.62 9.92
N PRO A 42 -5.26 -4.84 9.59
CA PRO A 42 -5.50 -5.91 10.57
C PRO A 42 -4.22 -6.64 11.04
N ARG A 43 -3.02 -6.09 10.83
CA ARG A 43 -1.74 -6.75 11.16
C ARG A 43 -1.08 -6.13 12.37
N ALA A 44 -0.54 -6.98 13.26
CA ALA A 44 0.16 -6.53 14.48
C ALA A 44 1.37 -5.61 14.19
N ALA A 45 2.06 -5.81 13.07
CA ALA A 45 3.17 -4.94 12.67
C ALA A 45 2.73 -3.49 12.42
N ALA A 46 1.52 -3.27 11.91
CA ALA A 46 1.00 -1.93 11.67
C ALA A 46 0.81 -1.16 12.98
N ARG A 47 0.25 -1.80 14.02
CA ARG A 47 0.10 -1.21 15.37
C ARG A 47 1.44 -0.78 15.98
N VAL A 48 2.52 -1.52 15.70
CA VAL A 48 3.86 -1.14 16.18
C VAL A 48 4.36 0.10 15.44
N VAL A 49 4.21 0.13 14.10
CA VAL A 49 4.64 1.27 13.28
C VAL A 49 3.83 2.52 13.59
N GLU A 50 2.53 2.37 13.85
CA GLU A 50 1.62 3.45 14.28
C GLU A 50 2.15 4.16 15.53
N LYS A 51 2.52 3.40 16.56
CA LYS A 51 3.11 3.95 17.79
C LYS A 51 4.41 4.71 17.54
N VAL A 52 5.26 4.21 16.64
CA VAL A 52 6.52 4.89 16.29
C VAL A 52 6.24 6.18 15.52
N LEU A 53 5.25 6.19 14.63
CA LEU A 53 4.84 7.39 13.91
C LEU A 53 4.25 8.44 14.86
N MET A 54 3.37 8.04 15.78
CA MET A 54 2.83 8.93 16.83
C MET A 54 3.95 9.53 17.70
N SER A 55 4.95 8.73 18.06
CA SER A 55 6.13 9.22 18.78
C SER A 55 6.96 10.22 17.95
N ALA A 56 7.08 10.01 16.64
CA ALA A 56 7.77 10.96 15.76
C ALA A 56 7.05 12.32 15.69
N VAL A 57 5.72 12.30 15.65
CA VAL A 57 4.88 13.51 15.69
C VAL A 57 5.03 14.22 17.03
N ALA A 58 4.97 13.50 18.15
CA ALA A 58 5.17 14.08 19.47
C ALA A 58 6.58 14.73 19.59
N ASN A 59 7.62 14.08 19.06
CA ASN A 59 8.96 14.65 19.02
C ASN A 59 9.04 15.91 18.15
N ALA A 60 8.27 15.97 17.06
CA ALA A 60 8.20 17.14 16.18
C ALA A 60 7.53 18.34 16.87
N GLN A 61 6.55 18.07 17.75
CA GLN A 61 5.81 19.09 18.51
C GLN A 61 6.56 19.55 19.77
N GLN A 62 7.20 18.64 20.52
CA GLN A 62 7.84 18.97 21.80
C GLN A 62 9.32 19.36 21.66
N GLY A 63 10.01 18.89 20.61
CA GLY A 63 11.46 18.93 20.56
C GLY A 63 12.04 20.11 19.79
N GLY A 64 12.15 21.29 20.41
CA GLY A 64 13.07 22.41 20.08
C GLY A 64 13.16 22.94 18.63
N LYS A 65 12.37 22.40 17.70
CA LYS A 65 12.40 22.67 16.26
C LYS A 65 11.04 23.12 15.73
N ASP A 66 10.00 23.13 16.58
CA ASP A 66 8.61 23.55 16.31
C ASP A 66 8.22 23.35 14.85
N LEU A 67 8.25 22.09 14.41
CA LEU A 67 8.08 21.74 12.99
C LEU A 67 6.63 21.91 12.49
N GLY A 68 5.72 22.31 13.37
CA GLY A 68 4.31 22.54 13.10
C GLY A 68 3.39 21.39 13.54
N ASP A 69 2.10 21.56 13.23
CA ASP A 69 1.04 20.60 13.55
C ASP A 69 1.14 19.30 12.74
N ALA A 70 0.45 18.25 13.20
CA ALA A 70 0.45 16.93 12.55
C ALA A 70 0.02 16.96 11.07
N GLU A 71 -0.86 17.89 10.69
CA GLU A 71 -1.38 18.04 9.33
C GLU A 71 -0.35 18.57 8.33
N SER A 72 0.62 19.36 8.79
CA SER A 72 1.66 19.94 7.93
C SER A 72 2.89 19.04 7.79
N LEU A 73 2.89 17.87 8.43
CA LEU A 73 3.99 16.92 8.43
C LEU A 73 3.79 15.81 7.40
N ARG A 74 4.90 15.40 6.76
CA ARG A 74 4.98 14.19 5.94
C ARG A 74 6.08 13.27 6.41
N VAL A 75 5.94 11.98 6.11
CA VAL A 75 6.98 10.97 6.36
C VAL A 75 8.07 11.09 5.29
N SER A 76 9.24 11.61 5.67
CA SER A 76 10.36 11.80 4.75
C SER A 76 11.14 10.52 4.52
N ARG A 77 11.53 9.86 5.62
CA ARG A 77 12.34 8.65 5.63
C ARG A 77 11.72 7.66 6.60
N ALA A 78 11.52 6.45 6.14
CA ALA A 78 11.09 5.36 7.00
C ALA A 78 11.75 4.08 6.50
N PHE A 79 12.45 3.39 7.40
CA PHE A 79 13.17 2.15 7.09
C PHE A 79 13.22 1.21 8.29
N VAL A 80 13.50 -0.06 8.00
CA VAL A 80 13.59 -1.14 8.99
C VAL A 80 14.87 -1.92 8.79
N ASP A 81 15.71 -1.88 9.80
CA ASP A 81 16.98 -2.60 9.85
C ASP A 81 16.83 -3.95 10.53
N ASN A 82 17.72 -4.88 10.18
CA ASN A 82 17.86 -6.13 10.92
C ASN A 82 18.41 -5.85 12.31
N GLY A 83 17.83 -6.50 13.32
CA GLY A 83 18.38 -6.55 14.67
C GLY A 83 19.08 -7.88 14.96
N PRO A 84 19.49 -8.11 16.22
CA PRO A 84 20.10 -9.37 16.62
C PRO A 84 19.14 -10.54 16.38
N THR A 85 19.69 -11.64 15.88
CA THR A 85 18.92 -12.86 15.59
C THR A 85 19.22 -13.94 16.61
N ILE A 86 18.20 -14.35 17.33
CA ILE A 86 18.31 -15.41 18.33
C ILE A 86 18.15 -16.76 17.63
N LYS A 87 19.18 -17.61 17.70
CA LYS A 87 19.20 -18.97 17.12
C LYS A 87 18.55 -19.96 18.09
N ARG A 88 17.68 -20.83 17.57
CA ARG A 88 17.06 -21.97 18.27
C ARG A 88 17.11 -23.20 17.37
N PHE A 89 17.02 -24.39 17.95
CA PHE A 89 16.96 -25.64 17.20
C PHE A 89 15.58 -26.28 17.38
N GLN A 90 15.11 -26.96 16.34
CA GLN A 90 13.91 -27.79 16.38
C GLN A 90 14.32 -29.22 16.02
N PRO A 91 14.05 -30.21 16.90
CA PRO A 91 14.31 -31.62 16.57
C PRO A 91 13.41 -32.07 15.42
N ARG A 92 13.94 -32.92 14.54
CA ARG A 92 13.25 -33.49 13.37
C ARG A 92 13.56 -34.99 13.25
N ALA A 93 12.83 -35.65 12.34
CA ALA A 93 12.99 -37.09 12.08
C ALA A 93 14.43 -37.47 11.73
N GLN A 94 14.79 -38.73 12.02
CA GLN A 94 16.11 -39.31 11.74
C GLN A 94 17.28 -38.57 12.41
N GLY A 95 17.10 -38.10 13.65
CA GLY A 95 18.16 -37.43 14.43
C GLY A 95 18.59 -36.06 13.88
N ARG A 96 17.85 -35.48 12.92
CA ARG A 96 18.18 -34.18 12.31
C ARG A 96 17.71 -33.03 13.18
N ALA A 97 18.38 -31.89 13.09
CA ALA A 97 17.97 -30.64 13.75
C ALA A 97 17.92 -29.49 12.75
N PHE A 98 16.81 -28.75 12.72
CA PHE A 98 16.65 -27.56 11.89
C PHE A 98 16.80 -26.29 12.71
N SER A 99 17.35 -25.24 12.11
CA SER A 99 17.53 -23.95 12.77
C SER A 99 16.27 -23.07 12.66
N ILE A 100 15.82 -22.54 13.80
CA ILE A 100 14.78 -21.52 13.88
C ILE A 100 15.44 -20.20 14.26
N HIS A 101 15.21 -19.17 13.44
CA HIS A 101 15.76 -17.84 13.63
C HIS A 101 14.69 -16.89 14.16
N LYS A 102 14.77 -16.54 15.45
CA LYS A 102 13.91 -15.50 16.05
C LYS A 102 14.56 -14.13 15.80
N ARG A 103 14.29 -13.58 14.62
CA ARG A 103 14.82 -12.28 14.15
C ARG A 103 14.17 -11.12 14.90
N MET A 104 14.97 -10.10 15.23
CA MET A 104 14.49 -8.80 15.70
C MET A 104 14.65 -7.74 14.62
N SER A 105 14.00 -6.59 14.81
CA SER A 105 14.08 -5.44 13.91
C SER A 105 14.30 -4.13 14.67
N HIS A 106 14.93 -3.17 14.01
CA HIS A 106 14.98 -1.77 14.43
C HIS A 106 14.16 -0.94 13.44
N ILE A 107 13.27 -0.08 13.93
CA ILE A 107 12.38 0.75 13.10
C ILE A 107 12.80 2.20 13.29
N THR A 108 13.03 2.91 12.19
CA THR A 108 13.32 4.34 12.20
C THR A 108 12.31 5.06 11.31
N VAL A 109 11.66 6.08 11.85
CA VAL A 109 10.73 6.96 11.14
C VAL A 109 11.18 8.41 11.34
N ALA A 110 11.29 9.15 10.25
CA ALA A 110 11.60 10.57 10.25
C ALA A 110 10.45 11.34 9.57
N VAL A 111 10.07 12.44 10.20
CA VAL A 111 9.04 13.36 9.70
C VAL A 111 9.66 14.71 9.39
N THR A 112 9.15 15.35 8.33
CA THR A 112 9.55 16.69 7.90
C THR A 112 8.33 17.51 7.57
N PRO A 113 8.38 18.84 7.76
CA PRO A 113 7.34 19.72 7.25
C PRO A 113 7.21 19.59 5.73
N ILE A 114 5.98 19.71 5.25
CA ILE A 114 5.68 19.71 3.82
C ILE A 114 6.10 21.07 3.26
N GLU A 115 7.21 21.09 2.52
CA GLU A 115 7.48 22.22 1.64
C GLU A 115 6.43 22.23 0.52
N VAL A 116 5.48 23.16 0.62
CA VAL A 116 4.52 23.43 -0.45
C VAL A 116 5.28 24.14 -1.56
N LYS A 117 5.92 23.39 -2.45
CA LYS A 117 6.30 23.93 -3.76
C LYS A 117 5.00 24.22 -4.49
N LEU A 118 4.58 25.49 -4.48
CA LEU A 118 3.50 26.00 -5.30
C LEU A 118 3.77 25.56 -6.74
N LYS A 119 3.11 24.49 -7.20
CA LYS A 119 3.01 24.19 -8.63
C LYS A 119 2.09 25.25 -9.22
N LYS A 120 2.66 26.42 -9.52
CA LYS A 120 2.02 27.41 -10.36
C LYS A 120 2.19 26.94 -11.81
N ALA A 121 1.22 26.17 -12.28
CA ALA A 121 0.93 25.88 -13.69
C ALA A 121 -0.51 25.36 -13.74
N ALA A 122 -1.54 26.19 -13.92
CA ALA A 122 -1.92 26.80 -15.20
C ALA A 122 -1.85 25.81 -16.37
N SER A 123 -3.02 25.53 -16.96
CA SER A 123 -3.27 24.82 -18.23
C SER A 123 -3.12 23.29 -18.25
N ARG A 124 -4.21 22.57 -17.97
CA ARG A 124 -4.76 21.58 -18.92
C ARG A 124 -6.24 21.30 -18.64
N ALA A 125 -7.06 22.33 -18.82
CA ALA A 125 -8.41 22.09 -19.32
C ALA A 125 -8.26 21.57 -20.76
N THR A 126 -8.23 20.26 -20.92
CA THR A 126 -8.59 19.61 -22.18
C THR A 126 -9.73 18.68 -21.85
N THR A 127 -10.92 19.24 -21.82
CA THR A 127 -12.16 18.54 -22.13
C THR A 127 -11.85 17.65 -23.33
N ARG A 128 -11.83 16.33 -23.16
CA ARG A 128 -11.93 15.44 -24.32
C ARG A 128 -13.36 15.65 -24.84
N PRO A 129 -13.60 16.22 -26.02
CA PRO A 129 -14.90 16.06 -26.64
C PRO A 129 -15.08 14.55 -26.87
N LYS A 130 -16.19 14.02 -26.36
CA LYS A 130 -16.64 12.66 -26.68
C LYS A 130 -16.72 12.56 -28.22
N PRO A 131 -16.05 11.61 -28.88
CA PRO A 131 -16.17 11.49 -30.32
C PRO A 131 -17.65 11.23 -30.68
N PRO A 132 -18.18 11.85 -31.75
CA PRO A 132 -19.56 11.61 -32.17
C PRO A 132 -19.71 10.16 -32.58
N VAL A 133 -20.60 9.43 -31.90
CA VAL A 133 -21.03 8.10 -32.32
C VAL A 133 -21.75 8.29 -33.65
N LYS A 134 -21.15 7.81 -34.75
CA LYS A 134 -21.85 7.69 -36.03
C LYS A 134 -23.01 6.72 -35.82
N THR A 135 -24.22 7.26 -35.94
CA THR A 135 -25.43 6.48 -36.20
C THR A 135 -25.30 5.88 -37.60
N ASP A 136 -24.97 4.59 -37.68
CA ASP A 136 -25.19 3.83 -38.89
C ASP A 136 -26.69 3.51 -39.00
N ALA A 137 -27.36 4.19 -39.92
CA ALA A 137 -28.71 3.89 -40.38
C ALA A 137 -28.69 2.59 -41.24
N PRO A 138 -29.85 2.00 -41.54
CA PRO A 138 -30.10 0.56 -41.47
C PRO A 138 -29.71 -0.22 -42.73
N VAL A 139 -29.18 -1.43 -42.54
CA VAL A 139 -29.12 -2.44 -43.62
C VAL A 139 -30.51 -3.06 -43.77
N THR A 140 -31.23 -2.60 -44.78
CA THR A 140 -32.49 -3.19 -45.24
C THR A 140 -32.21 -4.40 -46.13
N THR A 141 -33.00 -5.45 -45.88
CA THR A 141 -33.42 -6.49 -46.83
C THR A 141 -32.34 -7.32 -47.54
N LYS A 142 -32.30 -8.61 -47.20
CA LYS A 142 -32.98 -9.63 -48.02
C LYS A 142 -33.37 -10.83 -47.16
N ARG A 143 -34.68 -11.06 -47.08
CA ARG A 143 -35.28 -12.34 -46.70
C ARG A 143 -34.79 -13.39 -47.71
N ALA A 144 -34.30 -14.52 -47.21
CA ALA A 144 -34.42 -15.80 -47.89
C ALA A 144 -35.02 -16.78 -46.88
N LYS A 145 -36.27 -17.16 -47.14
CA LYS A 145 -37.07 -18.13 -46.40
C LYS A 145 -36.92 -19.44 -47.17
N ALA A 146 -36.45 -20.51 -46.52
CA ALA A 146 -36.63 -21.87 -47.01
C ALA A 146 -37.25 -22.71 -45.87
N PRO A 147 -38.28 -23.52 -46.15
CA PRO A 147 -39.17 -24.07 -45.13
C PRO A 147 -38.66 -25.38 -44.52
N ILE A 148 -38.90 -25.58 -43.22
CA ILE A 148 -38.87 -26.89 -42.58
C ILE A 148 -40.16 -27.60 -43.01
N ALA A 149 -40.03 -28.58 -43.91
CA ALA A 149 -41.14 -29.41 -44.35
C ALA A 149 -41.21 -30.69 -43.50
N GLU A 150 -42.30 -30.84 -42.76
CA GLU A 150 -42.78 -32.12 -42.27
C GLU A 150 -43.22 -33.03 -43.43
N LYS A 151 -42.73 -34.27 -43.45
CA LYS A 151 -43.45 -35.47 -43.94
C LYS A 151 -43.04 -36.63 -43.01
N ARG A 152 -43.89 -36.99 -42.05
CA ARG A 152 -44.88 -38.10 -42.09
C ARG A 152 -44.28 -39.49 -42.34
N ALA A 153 -44.32 -40.29 -41.25
CA ALA A 153 -45.00 -41.58 -41.12
C ALA A 153 -44.56 -42.81 -41.95
N LYS A 154 -44.29 -43.89 -41.18
CA LYS A 154 -44.62 -45.31 -41.39
C LYS A 154 -43.77 -46.18 -42.35
N GLU A 155 -43.17 -47.22 -41.74
CA GLU A 155 -43.43 -48.65 -42.00
C GLU A 155 -42.51 -49.46 -42.94
N ASN A 156 -42.05 -50.60 -42.38
CA ASN A 156 -41.50 -51.86 -42.95
C ASN A 156 -40.08 -51.89 -43.55
N GLN A 157 -39.14 -52.59 -42.89
CA GLN A 157 -38.95 -54.06 -42.85
C GLN A 157 -38.10 -54.44 -41.64
#